data_AF-A0A453EH51-F1
#
_entry.id   AF-A0A453EH51-F1
#
_cell.length_a   1.000
_cell.length_b   1.000
_cell.length_c   1.000
_cell.angle_alpha   90.00
_cell.angle_beta   90.00
_cell.angle_gamma   90.00
#
_symmetry.space_group_name_H-M   'P 1'
#
loop_
_entity.id
_entity.type
_entity.pdbx_description
1 polymer ?
#
loop_
_entity_poly.entity_id
_entity_poly.type
_entity_poly.pdbx_seq_one_letter_code
_entity_poly.pdbx_strand_id
1 'polypeptide(L)'
;RATPPQPGAAALDFARSNFLPLALIGGMTLGLLDPTLGCLAHKYSLSKYSTFGIFVISGLTLRTKELGAALQAWPAGLFGLGSILLFTPFLAQFLVQIQFFPREFITGLAMFCCMPTTLSSGVTLTQLAGGNSALALAMTVISNLLGIMFVPLSLAKYIGTGAGVSLPTKELFRSLVNTLLVPLILGKFRAMQIFPALVQA
;
A
#
# COMPACT_ATOMS: atom_id res chain seq x y z
N ARG A 1 16.87 -9.19 -42.73
CA ARG A 1 16.30 -7.83 -42.83
C ARG A 1 15.12 -7.77 -41.86
N ALA A 2 15.35 -7.32 -40.62
CA ALA A 2 14.28 -7.22 -39.62
C ALA A 2 13.30 -6.13 -40.06
N THR A 3 12.04 -6.48 -40.20
CA THR A 3 10.94 -5.53 -40.42
C THR A 3 10.88 -4.53 -39.27
N PRO A 4 10.77 -3.21 -39.52
CA PRO A 4 10.65 -2.23 -38.45
C PRO A 4 9.41 -2.54 -37.60
N PRO A 5 9.49 -2.45 -36.26
CA PRO A 5 8.35 -2.74 -35.40
C PRO A 5 7.19 -1.81 -35.77
N GLN A 6 6.01 -2.39 -36.01
CA GLN A 6 4.80 -1.62 -36.30
C GLN A 6 4.55 -0.64 -35.13
N PRO A 7 4.28 0.65 -35.39
CA PRO A 7 4.16 1.66 -34.33
C PRO A 7 3.10 1.31 -33.28
N GLY A 8 2.04 0.59 -33.68
CA GLY A 8 1.02 0.09 -32.75
C GLY A 8 1.51 -1.01 -31.79
N ALA A 9 2.40 -1.91 -32.24
CA ALA A 9 2.92 -2.98 -31.40
C ALA A 9 3.93 -2.45 -30.36
N ALA A 10 4.80 -1.52 -30.77
CA ALA A 10 5.71 -0.85 -29.86
C ALA A 10 4.98 0.03 -28.83
N ALA A 11 3.89 0.70 -29.23
CA ALA A 11 3.06 1.48 -28.30
C ALA A 11 2.32 0.58 -27.29
N LEU A 12 1.82 -0.58 -27.73
CA LEU A 12 1.18 -1.57 -26.85
C LEU A 12 2.16 -2.18 -25.84
N ASP A 13 3.39 -2.50 -26.26
CA ASP A 13 4.43 -3.00 -25.35
C ASP A 13 4.90 -1.93 -24.36
N PHE A 14 5.00 -0.67 -24.79
CA PHE A 14 5.29 0.45 -23.89
C PHE A 14 4.16 0.67 -22.88
N ALA A 15 2.90 0.60 -23.31
CA ALA A 15 1.74 0.74 -22.43
C ALA A 15 1.65 -0.41 -21.42
N ARG A 16 2.01 -1.63 -21.82
CA ARG A 16 2.02 -2.81 -20.94
C ARG A 16 3.15 -2.74 -19.91
N SER A 17 4.33 -2.27 -20.30
CA SER A 17 5.48 -2.10 -19.40
C SER A 17 5.29 -0.95 -18.40
N ASN A 18 4.56 0.11 -18.78
CA ASN A 18 4.30 1.29 -17.95
C ASN A 18 2.84 1.39 -17.49
N PHE A 19 2.14 0.25 -17.39
CA PHE A 19 0.71 0.23 -17.09
C PHE A 19 0.35 0.97 -15.80
N LEU A 20 1.13 0.78 -14.73
CA LEU A 20 0.87 1.39 -13.43
C LEU A 20 0.89 2.93 -13.47
N PRO A 21 1.97 3.61 -13.94
CA PRO A 21 1.97 5.07 -14.02
C PRO A 21 0.96 5.62 -15.03
N LEU A 22 0.75 4.94 -16.18
CA LEU A 22 -0.27 5.34 -17.15
C LEU A 22 -1.69 5.28 -16.55
N ALA A 23 -2.01 4.21 -15.83
CA ALA A 23 -3.30 4.06 -15.16
C ALA A 23 -3.52 5.12 -14.07
N LEU A 24 -2.47 5.46 -13.30
CA LEU A 24 -2.55 6.50 -12.28
C LEU A 24 -2.79 7.89 -12.88
N ILE A 25 -2.02 8.27 -13.91
CA ILE A 25 -2.18 9.57 -14.59
C ILE A 25 -3.54 9.63 -15.29
N GLY A 26 -3.95 8.55 -15.96
CA GLY A 26 -5.26 8.43 -16.61
C GLY A 26 -6.40 8.57 -15.60
N GLY A 27 -6.34 7.86 -14.48
CA GLY A 27 -7.35 7.95 -13.42
C GLY A 27 -7.42 9.34 -12.79
N MET A 28 -6.27 9.98 -12.53
CA MET A 28 -6.20 11.33 -11.99
C MET A 28 -6.80 12.37 -12.95
N THR A 29 -6.44 12.32 -14.24
CA THR A 29 -6.95 13.25 -15.25
C THR A 29 -8.45 13.07 -15.47
N LEU A 30 -8.95 11.84 -15.52
CA LEU A 30 -10.39 11.55 -15.59
C LEU A 30 -11.14 12.05 -14.35
N GLY A 31 -10.58 11.87 -13.15
CA GLY A 31 -11.17 12.39 -11.92
C GLY A 31 -11.20 13.92 -11.84
N LEU A 32 -10.25 14.61 -12.46
CA LEU A 32 -10.23 16.07 -12.56
C LEU A 32 -11.21 16.61 -13.61
N LEU A 33 -11.43 15.87 -14.71
CA LEU A 33 -12.38 16.23 -15.76
C LEU A 33 -13.82 15.95 -15.35
N ASP A 34 -14.07 14.83 -14.68
CA ASP A 34 -15.39 14.41 -14.24
C ASP A 34 -15.37 13.90 -12.78
N PRO A 35 -15.68 14.76 -11.80
CA PRO A 35 -15.72 14.38 -10.39
C PRO A 35 -16.88 13.40 -10.07
N THR A 36 -17.86 13.27 -10.98
CA THR A 36 -19.01 12.36 -10.82
C THR A 36 -18.57 10.90 -10.84
N LEU A 37 -17.51 10.56 -11.60
CA LEU A 37 -16.90 9.22 -11.60
C LEU A 37 -16.31 8.85 -10.24
N GLY A 38 -15.64 9.80 -9.58
CA GLY A 38 -15.13 9.61 -8.22
C GLY A 38 -16.26 9.44 -7.20
N CYS A 39 -17.34 10.22 -7.33
CA CYS A 39 -18.50 10.15 -6.43
C CYS A 39 -19.27 8.83 -6.60
N LEU A 40 -19.42 8.34 -7.83
CA LEU A 40 -19.96 7.01 -8.13
C LEU A 40 -19.08 5.91 -7.54
N ALA A 41 -17.75 6.02 -7.67
CA ALA A 41 -16.83 5.05 -7.09
C ALA A 41 -16.94 4.98 -5.56
N HIS A 42 -17.15 6.13 -4.91
CA HIS A 42 -17.45 6.18 -3.48
C HIS A 42 -18.80 5.53 -3.14
N LYS A 43 -19.85 5.83 -3.92
CA LYS A 43 -21.20 5.27 -3.72
C LYS A 43 -21.23 3.75 -3.85
N TYR A 44 -20.48 3.18 -4.80
CA TYR A 44 -20.33 1.74 -4.97
C TYR A 44 -19.32 1.10 -4.00
N SER A 45 -18.75 1.87 -3.05
CA SER A 45 -17.73 1.40 -2.11
C SER A 45 -16.56 0.68 -2.81
N LEU A 46 -16.21 1.10 -4.04
CA LEU A 46 -15.20 0.45 -4.87
C LEU A 46 -13.85 0.38 -4.15
N SER A 47 -13.51 1.39 -3.35
CA SER A 47 -12.29 1.38 -2.54
C SER A 47 -12.25 0.21 -1.55
N LYS A 48 -13.37 -0.13 -0.89
CA LYS A 48 -13.43 -1.25 0.06
C LYS A 48 -13.28 -2.59 -0.67
N TYR A 49 -14.04 -2.78 -1.75
CA TYR A 49 -13.98 -4.03 -2.53
C TYR A 49 -12.63 -4.22 -3.22
N SER A 50 -12.07 -3.16 -3.80
CA SER A 50 -10.75 -3.20 -4.44
C SER A 50 -9.66 -3.46 -3.42
N THR A 51 -9.71 -2.81 -2.25
CA THR A 51 -8.76 -3.07 -1.16
C THR A 51 -8.87 -4.53 -0.72
N PHE A 52 -10.08 -5.01 -0.42
CA PHE A 52 -10.32 -6.41 -0.06
C PHE A 52 -9.75 -7.38 -1.12
N GLY A 53 -10.03 -7.14 -2.41
CA GLY A 53 -9.51 -7.94 -3.52
C GLY A 53 -7.99 -7.94 -3.61
N ILE A 54 -7.34 -6.78 -3.49
CA ILE A 54 -5.88 -6.65 -3.47
C ILE A 54 -5.29 -7.45 -2.31
N PHE A 55 -5.86 -7.36 -1.11
CA PHE A 55 -5.38 -8.11 0.05
C PHE A 55 -5.59 -9.62 -0.07
N VAL A 56 -6.70 -10.06 -0.69
CA VAL A 56 -6.92 -11.47 -1.02
C VAL A 56 -5.88 -11.96 -2.03
N ILE A 57 -5.69 -11.24 -3.15
CA ILE A 57 -4.70 -11.60 -4.19
C ILE A 57 -3.28 -11.60 -3.62
N SER A 58 -2.96 -10.63 -2.77
CA SER A 58 -1.67 -10.55 -2.08
C SER A 58 -1.47 -11.74 -1.14
N GLY A 59 -2.50 -12.12 -0.37
CA GLY A 59 -2.48 -13.31 0.48
C GLY A 59 -2.37 -14.61 -0.31
N LEU A 60 -2.98 -14.68 -1.51
CA LEU A 60 -2.86 -15.82 -2.42
C LEU A 60 -1.46 -15.93 -3.06
N THR A 61 -0.83 -14.80 -3.36
CA THR A 61 0.51 -14.73 -3.98
C THR A 61 1.63 -14.97 -2.95
N LEU A 62 1.31 -14.91 -1.66
CA LEU A 62 2.27 -15.08 -0.58
C LEU A 62 2.75 -16.53 -0.47
N ARG A 63 3.96 -16.81 -0.95
CA ARG A 63 4.59 -18.14 -0.84
C ARG A 63 5.08 -18.41 0.58
N THR A 64 4.86 -19.62 1.08
CA THR A 64 5.26 -20.00 2.45
C THR A 64 6.78 -20.09 2.62
N LYS A 65 7.52 -20.49 1.57
CA LYS A 65 9.00 -20.48 1.55
C LYS A 65 9.58 -19.07 1.67
N GLU A 66 8.94 -18.13 1.00
CA GLU A 66 9.29 -16.70 1.01
C GLU A 66 9.13 -16.10 2.42
N LEU A 67 8.08 -16.48 3.13
CA LEU A 67 7.88 -16.09 4.53
C LEU A 67 8.99 -16.65 5.45
N GLY A 68 9.48 -17.87 5.19
CA GLY A 68 10.60 -18.46 5.92
C GLY A 68 11.93 -17.74 5.68
N ALA A 69 12.22 -17.34 4.45
CA ALA A 69 13.39 -16.54 4.11
C ALA A 69 13.34 -15.13 4.74
N ALA A 70 12.14 -14.53 4.79
CA ALA A 70 11.93 -13.24 5.46
C ALA A 70 12.20 -13.33 6.97
N LEU A 71 11.83 -14.44 7.62
CA LEU A 71 12.15 -14.71 9.03
C LEU A 71 13.65 -14.86 9.27
N GLN A 72 14.42 -15.41 8.34
CA GLN A 72 15.89 -15.46 8.44
C GLN A 72 16.53 -14.07 8.31
N ALA A 73 15.97 -13.19 7.47
CA ALA A 73 16.43 -11.82 7.29
C ALA A 73 15.79 -10.81 8.28
N TRP A 74 15.49 -11.26 9.51
CA TRP A 74 14.87 -10.43 10.55
C TRP A 74 15.61 -9.10 10.88
N PRO A 75 16.95 -8.97 10.81
CA PRO A 75 17.60 -7.69 11.12
C PRO A 75 17.33 -6.64 10.04
N ALA A 76 17.36 -7.05 8.77
CA ALA A 76 17.00 -6.19 7.64
C ALA A 76 15.51 -5.82 7.68
N GLY A 77 14.67 -6.78 8.08
CA GLY A 77 13.26 -6.53 8.31
C GLY A 77 13.02 -5.51 9.43
N LEU A 78 13.66 -5.67 10.58
CA LEU A 78 13.51 -4.77 11.71
C LEU A 78 14.00 -3.36 11.38
N PHE A 79 15.09 -3.24 10.63
CA PHE A 79 15.58 -1.94 10.14
C PHE A 79 14.58 -1.27 9.20
N GLY A 80 14.04 -2.02 8.21
CA GLY A 80 13.02 -1.52 7.29
C GLY A 80 11.75 -1.10 8.03
N LEU A 81 11.29 -1.92 8.97
CA LEU A 81 10.12 -1.66 9.80
C LEU A 81 10.32 -0.45 10.70
N GLY A 82 11.49 -0.31 11.31
CA GLY A 82 11.86 0.87 12.09
C GLY A 82 11.89 2.13 11.23
N SER A 83 12.41 2.05 10.01
CA SER A 83 12.35 3.18 9.06
C SER A 83 10.89 3.54 8.73
N ILE A 84 10.04 2.57 8.40
CA ILE A 84 8.64 2.84 8.05
C ILE A 84 7.82 3.33 9.25
N LEU A 85 8.06 2.84 10.47
CA LEU A 85 7.24 3.20 11.64
C LEU A 85 7.79 4.36 12.47
N LEU A 86 9.08 4.71 12.36
CA LEU A 86 9.69 5.80 13.12
C LEU A 86 10.11 6.96 12.21
N PHE A 87 10.77 6.67 11.09
CA PHE A 87 11.31 7.73 10.23
C PHE A 87 10.22 8.52 9.52
N THR A 88 9.20 7.85 8.96
CA THR A 88 8.12 8.56 8.25
C THR A 88 7.20 9.38 9.17
N PRO A 89 6.77 8.95 10.37
CA PRO A 89 6.02 9.84 11.27
C PRO A 89 6.91 10.92 11.89
N PHE A 90 8.22 10.68 12.08
CA PHE A 90 9.14 11.73 12.49
C PHE A 90 9.25 12.83 11.42
N LEU A 91 9.30 12.44 10.14
CA LEU A 91 9.22 13.38 9.03
C LEU A 91 7.87 14.14 9.02
N ALA A 92 6.76 13.46 9.32
CA ALA A 92 5.45 14.10 9.46
C ALA A 92 5.46 15.20 10.54
N GLN A 93 6.09 14.96 11.68
CA GLN A 93 6.24 15.96 12.75
C GLN A 93 7.00 17.20 12.26
N PHE A 94 8.10 17.00 11.52
CA PHE A 94 8.86 18.12 10.96
C PHE A 94 8.03 18.92 9.94
N LEU A 95 7.27 18.24 9.08
CA LEU A 95 6.41 18.87 8.08
C LEU A 95 5.32 19.75 8.71
N VAL A 96 4.71 19.32 9.82
CA VAL A 96 3.70 20.11 10.55
C VAL A 96 4.26 21.42 11.11
N GLN A 97 5.57 21.48 11.40
CA GLN A 97 6.22 22.70 11.89
C GLN A 97 6.49 23.72 10.77
N ILE A 98 6.52 23.28 9.52
CA ILE A 98 6.72 24.19 8.39
C ILE A 98 5.42 24.97 8.17
N GLN A 99 5.49 26.29 8.14
CA GLN A 99 4.31 27.16 7.92
C GLN A 99 4.03 27.30 6.42
N PHE A 100 3.58 26.23 5.77
CA PHE A 100 3.02 26.30 4.41
C PHE A 100 1.53 26.68 4.43
N PHE A 101 1.11 27.45 3.43
CA PHE A 101 -0.30 27.78 3.18
C PHE A 101 -0.77 26.98 1.96
N PRO A 102 -1.91 26.27 1.99
CA PRO A 102 -2.89 26.13 3.08
C PRO A 102 -2.53 25.04 4.12
N ARG A 103 -2.99 25.17 5.38
CA ARG A 103 -2.65 24.23 6.48
C ARG A 103 -3.23 22.83 6.28
N GLU A 104 -4.32 22.74 5.53
CA GLU A 104 -5.01 21.52 5.15
C GLU A 104 -4.09 20.61 4.33
N PHE A 105 -3.25 21.19 3.48
CA PHE A 105 -2.27 20.43 2.69
C PHE A 105 -1.22 19.77 3.58
N ILE A 106 -0.69 20.51 4.57
CA ILE A 106 0.30 19.97 5.51
C ILE A 106 -0.31 18.86 6.36
N THR A 107 -1.55 19.05 6.80
CA THR A 107 -2.26 18.05 7.60
C THR A 107 -2.47 16.77 6.78
N GLY A 108 -2.88 16.89 5.51
CA GLY A 108 -3.00 15.76 4.58
C GLY A 108 -1.67 15.06 4.31
N LEU A 109 -0.59 15.83 4.13
CA LEU A 109 0.75 15.29 3.93
C LEU A 109 1.27 14.57 5.19
N ALA A 110 1.02 15.12 6.37
CA ALA A 110 1.36 14.49 7.64
C ALA A 110 0.57 13.18 7.85
N MET A 111 -0.73 13.16 7.50
CA MET A 111 -1.52 11.93 7.49
C MET A 111 -0.95 10.90 6.52
N PHE A 112 -0.57 11.31 5.31
CA PHE A 112 0.06 10.44 4.31
C PHE A 112 1.36 9.83 4.82
N CYS A 113 2.25 10.61 5.44
CA CYS A 113 3.50 10.11 6.01
C CYS A 113 3.29 9.11 7.17
N CYS A 114 2.16 9.19 7.87
CA CYS A 114 1.81 8.23 8.90
C CYS A 114 1.19 6.93 8.34
N MET A 115 0.80 6.87 7.06
CA MET A 115 0.19 5.68 6.48
C MET A 115 1.22 4.56 6.24
N PRO A 116 0.79 3.29 6.35
CA PRO A 116 1.67 2.15 6.10
C PRO A 116 2.02 1.99 4.61
N THR A 117 3.05 1.18 4.33
CA THR A 117 3.64 1.01 2.99
C THR A 117 2.69 0.35 1.99
N THR A 118 2.80 0.75 0.72
CA THR A 118 2.01 0.20 -0.38
C THR A 118 2.43 -1.24 -0.73
N LEU A 119 1.47 -2.17 -0.70
CA LEU A 119 1.73 -3.60 -0.89
C LEU A 119 2.16 -3.94 -2.32
N SER A 120 1.40 -3.54 -3.33
CA SER A 120 1.68 -3.96 -4.71
C SER A 120 2.91 -3.26 -5.30
N SER A 121 2.95 -1.92 -5.30
CA SER A 121 4.05 -1.18 -5.89
C SER A 121 5.38 -1.36 -5.17
N GLY A 122 5.37 -1.45 -3.83
CA GLY A 122 6.60 -1.64 -3.05
C GLY A 122 7.30 -2.96 -3.34
N VAL A 123 6.53 -4.05 -3.44
CA VAL A 123 7.07 -5.38 -3.74
C VAL A 123 7.58 -5.45 -5.18
N THR A 124 6.80 -4.95 -6.15
CA THR A 124 7.22 -4.92 -7.56
C THR A 124 8.48 -4.08 -7.76
N LEU A 125 8.58 -2.90 -7.14
CA LEU A 125 9.79 -2.07 -7.22
C LEU A 125 11.01 -2.76 -6.58
N THR A 126 10.81 -3.45 -5.45
CA THR A 126 11.90 -4.21 -4.82
C THR A 126 12.39 -5.34 -5.72
N GLN A 127 11.47 -6.04 -6.38
CA GLN A 127 11.81 -7.08 -7.34
C GLN A 127 12.53 -6.53 -8.57
N LEU A 128 12.09 -5.40 -9.11
CA LEU A 128 12.74 -4.72 -10.24
C LEU A 128 14.15 -4.22 -9.89
N ALA A 129 14.38 -3.82 -8.62
CA ALA A 129 15.69 -3.44 -8.11
C ALA A 129 16.62 -4.65 -7.84
N GLY A 130 16.18 -5.88 -8.13
CA GLY A 130 16.95 -7.11 -7.83
C GLY A 130 16.93 -7.49 -6.34
N GLY A 131 16.04 -6.88 -5.55
CA GLY A 131 15.88 -7.15 -4.13
C GLY A 131 15.01 -8.37 -3.84
N ASN A 132 14.92 -8.71 -2.56
CA ASN A 132 14.15 -9.85 -2.09
C ASN A 132 12.65 -9.50 -2.00
N SER A 133 11.87 -9.92 -2.99
CA SER A 133 10.40 -9.72 -3.06
C SER A 133 9.65 -10.34 -1.88
N ALA A 134 10.12 -11.49 -1.38
CA ALA A 134 9.56 -12.17 -0.22
C ALA A 134 9.68 -11.33 1.05
N LEU A 135 10.88 -10.81 1.29
CA LEU A 135 11.16 -9.94 2.42
C LEU A 135 10.37 -8.64 2.31
N ALA A 136 10.29 -8.05 1.11
CA ALA A 136 9.50 -6.85 0.87
C ALA A 136 8.02 -7.07 1.16
N LEU A 137 7.46 -8.20 0.71
CA LEU A 137 6.07 -8.55 0.93
C LEU A 137 5.79 -8.79 2.41
N ALA A 138 6.63 -9.58 3.09
CA ALA A 138 6.52 -9.82 4.52
C ALA A 138 6.62 -8.52 5.34
N MET A 139 7.60 -7.66 5.03
CA MET A 139 7.75 -6.36 5.67
C MET A 139 6.55 -5.46 5.42
N THR A 140 6.00 -5.48 4.21
CA THR A 140 4.83 -4.67 3.90
C THR A 140 3.58 -5.18 4.64
N VAL A 141 3.41 -6.49 4.80
CA VAL A 141 2.29 -7.04 5.59
C VAL A 141 2.45 -6.71 7.07
N ILE A 142 3.66 -6.86 7.62
CA ILE A 142 3.95 -6.55 9.03
C ILE A 142 3.81 -5.04 9.29
N SER A 143 4.32 -4.19 8.40
CA SER A 143 4.21 -2.73 8.53
C SER A 143 2.76 -2.26 8.38
N ASN A 144 1.98 -2.86 7.48
CA ASN A 144 0.55 -2.62 7.40
C ASN A 144 -0.16 -3.03 8.69
N LEU A 145 0.12 -4.21 9.24
CA LEU A 145 -0.50 -4.69 10.47
C LEU A 145 -0.14 -3.84 11.69
N LEU A 146 1.14 -3.50 11.86
CA LEU A 146 1.57 -2.60 12.93
C LEU A 146 1.08 -1.18 12.71
N GLY A 147 0.99 -0.73 11.45
CA GLY A 147 0.38 0.54 11.05
C GLY A 147 -1.06 0.67 11.57
N ILE A 148 -1.84 -0.41 11.62
CA ILE A 148 -3.20 -0.38 12.20
C ILE A 148 -3.17 0.12 13.66
N MET A 149 -2.14 -0.22 14.42
CA MET A 149 -1.95 0.25 15.80
C MET A 149 -1.24 1.61 15.84
N PHE A 150 -0.23 1.82 14.99
CA PHE A 150 0.67 2.96 15.08
C PHE A 150 0.12 4.24 14.42
N VAL A 151 -0.66 4.10 13.33
CA VAL A 151 -1.29 5.21 12.60
C VAL A 151 -2.18 6.06 13.51
N PRO A 152 -3.19 5.51 14.23
CA PRO A 152 -4.04 6.34 15.06
C PRO A 152 -3.30 6.97 16.24
N LEU A 153 -2.31 6.27 16.81
CA LEU A 153 -1.45 6.83 17.86
C LEU A 153 -0.60 8.01 17.34
N SER A 154 -0.03 7.86 16.15
CA SER A 154 0.75 8.91 15.49
C SER A 154 -0.13 10.09 15.11
N LEU A 155 -1.30 9.86 14.52
CA LEU A 155 -2.26 10.92 14.21
C LEU A 155 -2.74 11.64 15.48
N ALA A 156 -3.06 10.92 16.55
CA ALA A 156 -3.46 11.53 17.82
C ALA A 156 -2.33 12.41 18.40
N LYS A 157 -1.08 11.95 18.32
CA LYS A 157 0.09 12.68 18.85
C LYS A 157 0.48 13.90 18.00
N TYR A 158 0.41 13.79 16.67
CA TYR A 158 0.94 14.82 15.75
C TYR A 158 -0.12 15.77 15.20
N ILE A 159 -1.39 15.35 15.10
CA ILE A 159 -2.50 16.13 14.53
C ILE A 159 -3.51 16.54 15.62
N GLY A 160 -3.67 15.74 16.67
CA GLY A 160 -4.62 15.99 17.76
C GLY A 160 -4.41 17.31 18.52
N THR A 161 -3.21 17.89 18.46
CA THR A 161 -2.89 19.19 19.07
C THR A 161 -3.27 20.40 18.22
N GLY A 162 -3.59 20.23 16.93
CA GLY A 162 -3.85 21.35 16.01
C GLY A 162 -5.26 21.44 15.43
N ALA A 163 -6.02 20.34 15.37
CA ALA A 163 -7.25 20.28 14.56
C ALA A 163 -8.55 19.95 15.33
N GLY A 164 -8.51 19.63 16.63
CA GLY A 164 -9.74 19.30 17.40
C GLY A 164 -10.51 18.08 16.90
N VAL A 165 -9.94 17.30 15.96
CA VAL A 165 -10.57 16.10 15.41
C VAL A 165 -10.28 14.92 16.33
N SER A 166 -11.27 14.60 17.18
CA SER A 166 -11.28 13.34 17.93
C SER A 166 -11.49 12.20 16.94
N LEU A 167 -10.39 11.64 16.43
CA LEU A 167 -10.45 10.46 15.56
C LEU A 167 -10.89 9.26 16.40
N PRO A 168 -11.96 8.54 16.03
CA PRO A 168 -12.40 7.35 16.74
C PRO A 168 -11.41 6.21 16.47
N THR A 169 -10.29 6.21 17.20
CA THR A 169 -9.20 5.23 17.12
C THR A 169 -9.71 3.79 17.14
N LYS A 170 -10.74 3.52 17.94
CA LYS A 170 -11.40 2.19 18.02
C LYS A 170 -12.11 1.77 16.73
N GLU A 171 -12.75 2.70 16.02
CA GLU A 171 -13.46 2.40 14.78
C GLU A 171 -12.51 2.26 13.60
N LEU A 172 -11.49 3.12 13.53
CA LEU A 172 -10.38 3.00 12.58
C LEU A 172 -9.68 1.64 12.72
N PHE A 173 -9.33 1.26 13.95
CA PHE A 173 -8.74 -0.04 14.24
C PHE A 173 -9.63 -1.19 13.76
N ARG A 174 -10.92 -1.20 14.15
CA ARG A 174 -11.87 -2.25 13.76
C ARG A 174 -12.09 -2.32 12.26
N SER A 175 -12.16 -1.17 11.59
CA SER A 175 -12.32 -1.08 10.14
C SER A 175 -11.10 -1.64 9.40
N LEU A 176 -9.89 -1.29 9.84
CA LEU A 176 -8.65 -1.78 9.23
C LEU A 176 -8.45 -3.29 9.47
N VAL A 177 -8.72 -3.80 10.67
CA VAL A 177 -8.65 -5.25 10.94
C VAL A 177 -9.59 -6.02 10.01
N ASN A 178 -10.84 -5.58 9.87
CA ASN A 178 -11.82 -6.25 9.01
C ASN A 178 -11.52 -6.11 7.51
N THR A 179 -10.93 -4.98 7.09
CA THR A 179 -10.69 -4.69 5.66
C THR A 179 -9.34 -5.21 5.17
N LEU A 180 -8.37 -5.43 6.07
CA LEU A 180 -7.00 -5.82 5.72
C LEU A 180 -6.63 -7.20 6.27
N LEU A 181 -6.78 -7.43 7.58
CA LEU A 181 -6.27 -8.63 8.24
C LEU A 181 -7.12 -9.87 7.88
N VAL A 182 -8.45 -9.73 7.93
CA VAL A 182 -9.40 -10.80 7.57
C VAL A 182 -9.19 -11.30 6.14
N PRO A 183 -9.23 -10.45 5.07
CA PRO A 183 -9.00 -10.91 3.70
C PRO A 183 -7.63 -11.53 3.49
N LEU A 184 -6.59 -11.00 4.13
CA LEU A 184 -5.23 -11.52 3.98
C LEU A 184 -5.09 -12.93 4.56
N ILE A 185 -5.66 -13.18 5.75
CA ILE A 185 -5.67 -14.52 6.36
C ILE A 185 -6.51 -15.49 5.52
N LEU A 186 -7.69 -15.07 5.07
CA LEU A 186 -8.55 -15.88 4.20
C LEU A 186 -7.88 -16.21 2.87
N GLY A 187 -7.23 -15.23 2.24
CA GLY A 187 -6.47 -15.41 1.01
C GLY A 187 -5.35 -16.42 1.20
N LYS A 188 -4.54 -16.28 2.25
CA LYS A 188 -3.45 -17.23 2.57
C LYS A 188 -3.98 -18.64 2.81
N PHE A 189 -5.05 -18.79 3.59
CA PHE A 189 -5.64 -20.10 3.90
C PHE A 189 -6.19 -20.79 2.64
N ARG A 190 -6.87 -20.04 1.77
CA ARG A 190 -7.38 -20.53 0.49
C ARG A 190 -6.27 -20.88 -0.49
N ALA A 191 -5.18 -20.11 -0.55
CA ALA A 191 -4.01 -20.44 -1.36
C ALA A 191 -3.39 -21.78 -0.91
N MET A 192 -3.29 -21.97 0.41
CA MET A 192 -2.74 -23.20 0.99
C MET A 192 -3.59 -24.45 0.66
N GLN A 193 -4.91 -24.31 0.53
CA GLN A 193 -5.81 -25.42 0.20
C GLN A 193 -5.98 -25.68 -1.31
N ILE A 194 -5.98 -24.64 -2.14
CA ILE A 194 -6.37 -24.75 -3.56
C ILE A 194 -5.14 -24.92 -4.48
N PHE A 195 -3.98 -24.36 -4.12
CA PHE A 195 -2.77 -24.40 -4.95
C PHE A 195 -1.52 -24.85 -4.18
N PRO A 196 -1.46 -26.10 -3.69
CA PRO A 196 -0.24 -26.64 -3.09
C PRO A 196 0.96 -26.59 -4.05
N ALA A 197 0.73 -26.64 -5.37
CA ALA A 197 1.78 -26.58 -6.39
C ALA A 197 2.37 -25.16 -6.64
N LEU A 198 1.62 -24.07 -6.44
CA LEU A 198 2.15 -22.69 -6.60
C LEU A 198 2.85 -22.18 -5.32
N VAL A 199 2.55 -22.78 -4.17
CA VAL A 199 3.14 -22.47 -2.86
C VAL A 199 4.51 -23.15 -2.67
N GLN A 200 4.78 -24.23 -3.40
CA GLN A 200 6.02 -25.02 -3.29
C GLN A 200 7.07 -24.74 -4.37
N ALA A 201 6.70 -24.15 -5.51
CA ALA A 201 7.62 -23.60 -6.51
C ALA A 201 8.09 -22.19 -6.12
#